data_AF-A0A0G0H518-F1
#
_entry.id   AF-A0A0G0H518-F1
#
_cell.length_a   1.000
_cell.length_b   1.000
_cell.length_c   1.000
_cell.angle_alpha   90.00
_cell.angle_beta   90.00
_cell.angle_gamma   90.00
#
_symmetry.space_group_name_H-M   'P 1'
#
loop_
_entity.id
_entity.type
_entity.pdbx_description
1 polymer ?
#
loop_
_entity_poly.entity_id
_entity_poly.type
_entity_poly.pdbx_seq_one_letter_code
_entity_poly.pdbx_strand_id
1 'polypeptide(L)' 'MKLADKFHSFYDACKVIDENNEELTIARLSLINAVRIVLAEVLELIGVGAPSKM' A
#
# COMPACT_ATOMS: atom_id res chain seq x y z
N MET A 1 8.24 11.80 1.59
CA MET A 1 8.33 10.79 0.51
C MET A 1 6.88 10.57 0.07
N LYS A 2 6.36 11.39 -0.86
CA LYS A 2 4.91 11.74 -0.91
C LYS A 2 3.93 10.57 -1.06
N LEU A 3 4.37 9.42 -1.60
CA LEU A 3 3.54 8.23 -1.75
C LEU A 3 3.35 7.48 -0.43
N ALA A 4 4.43 7.30 0.34
CA ALA A 4 4.38 6.64 1.64
C ALA A 4 3.55 7.45 2.65
N ASP A 5 3.71 8.78 2.65
CA ASP A 5 2.95 9.69 3.52
C ASP A 5 1.43 9.62 3.24
N LYS A 6 1.05 9.58 1.96
CA LYS A 6 -0.34 9.42 1.53
C LYS A 6 -0.89 8.02 1.83
N PHE A 7 -0.08 6.98 1.65
CA PHE A 7 -0.45 5.61 1.98
C PHE A 7 -0.73 5.46 3.48
N HIS A 8 0.13 6.05 4.33
CA HIS A 8 -0.06 6.03 5.78
C HIS A 8 -1.36 6.73 6.19
N SER A 9 -1.62 7.91 5.63
CA SER A 9 -2.88 8.64 5.86
C SER A 9 -4.10 7.85 5.40
N PHE A 10 -4.00 7.13 4.28
CA PHE A 10 -5.07 6.27 3.78
C PHE A 10 -5.32 5.06 4.69
N TYR A 11 -4.26 4.40 5.16
CA TYR A 11 -4.39 3.22 6.02
C TYR A 11 -5.01 3.57 7.38
N ASP A 12 -4.70 4.76 7.92
CA ASP A 12 -5.30 5.29 9.15
C ASP A 12 -6.77 5.68 8.98
N ALA A 13 -7.10 6.37 7.88
CA ALA A 13 -8.45 6.87 7.63
C ALA A 13 -9.43 5.82 7.08
N CYS A 14 -8.94 4.74 6.46
CA CYS A 14 -9.78 3.74 5.79
C CYS A 14 -9.52 2.33 6.33
N LYS A 15 -10.58 1.71 6.88
CA LYS A 15 -10.55 0.30 7.29
C LYS A 15 -10.38 -0.60 6.06
N VAL A 16 -9.18 -1.15 5.87
CA VAL A 16 -8.86 -1.95 4.67
C VAL A 16 -9.65 -3.24 4.62
N ILE A 17 -9.77 -3.93 5.76
CA ILE A 17 -10.49 -5.19 5.89
C ILE A 17 -11.80 -4.91 6.60
N ASP A 18 -12.88 -4.88 5.83
CA ASP A 18 -14.23 -4.75 6.34
C ASP A 18 -15.05 -5.99 5.96
N GLU A 19 -15.39 -6.79 6.96
CA GLU A 19 -16.17 -8.02 6.82
C GLU A 19 -17.61 -7.76 6.35
N ASN A 20 -18.11 -6.53 6.51
CA ASN A 20 -19.45 -6.15 6.05
C ASN A 20 -19.45 -5.63 4.61
N ASN A 21 -18.28 -5.40 4.03
CA ASN A 21 -18.14 -4.87 2.67
C ASN A 21 -16.94 -5.47 1.95
N GLU A 22 -17.13 -6.70 1.46
CA GLU A 22 -16.11 -7.47 0.75
C GLU A 22 -15.65 -6.81 -0.55
N GLU A 23 -16.55 -6.22 -1.34
CA GLU A 23 -16.18 -5.52 -2.59
C GLU A 23 -15.23 -4.35 -2.31
N LEU A 24 -15.53 -3.54 -1.29
CA LEU A 24 -14.67 -2.43 -0.88
C LEU A 24 -13.33 -2.93 -0.35
N THR A 25 -13.33 -4.03 0.40
CA THR A 25 -12.11 -4.68 0.90
C THR A 25 -11.22 -5.14 -0.25
N ILE A 26 -11.78 -5.81 -1.26
CA ILE A 26 -11.03 -6.28 -2.44
C ILE A 26 -10.45 -5.10 -3.24
N ALA A 27 -11.23 -4.03 -3.42
CA ALA A 27 -10.75 -2.82 -4.08
C ALA A 27 -9.58 -2.17 -3.31
N ARG A 28 -9.69 -2.06 -1.98
CA ARG A 28 -8.64 -1.50 -1.12
C ARG A 28 -7.39 -2.38 -1.10
N LEU A 29 -7.54 -3.71 -1.04
CA LEU A 29 -6.42 -4.65 -1.13
C LEU A 29 -5.68 -4.53 -2.47
N SER A 30 -6.42 -4.38 -3.58
CA SER A 30 -5.83 -4.19 -4.91
C SER A 30 -5.03 -2.88 -4.98
N LEU A 31 -5.55 -1.80 -4.39
CA LEU A 31 -4.85 -0.52 -4.28
C LEU A 31 -3.55 -0.65 -3.47
N ILE A 32 -3.60 -1.31 -2.31
CA ILE A 32 -2.43 -1.52 -1.45
C ILE A 32 -1.37 -2.36 -2.17
N ASN A 33 -1.78 -3.39 -2.90
CA ASN A 33 -0.86 -4.22 -3.68
C ASN A 33 -0.17 -3.41 -4.79
N ALA A 34 -0.90 -2.54 -5.48
CA ALA A 34 -0.31 -1.64 -6.47
C ALA A 34 0.71 -0.68 -5.83
N VAL A 35 0.39 -0.10 -4.67
CA VAL A 35 1.33 0.76 -3.93
C VAL A 35 2.57 -0.02 -3.50
N ARG A 36 2.42 -1.28 -3.07
CA ARG A 36 3.54 -2.16 -2.70
C ARG A 36 4.49 -2.39 -3.88
N ILE A 37 3.94 -2.67 -5.06
CA ILE A 37 4.74 -2.88 -6.28
C ILE A 37 5.49 -1.59 -6.62
N VAL A 38 4.80 -0.45 -6.70
CA VAL A 38 5.43 0.83 -7.04
C VAL A 38 6.53 1.20 -6.05
N LEU A 39 6.32 0.99 -4.75
CA LEU A 39 7.36 1.25 -3.76
C LEU A 39 8.55 0.29 -3.90
N ALA A 40 8.32 -0.99 -4.20
CA ALA A 40 9.40 -1.94 -4.45
C ALA A 40 10.26 -1.53 -5.65
N GLU A 41 9.63 -1.23 -6.80
CA GLU A 41 10.32 -0.78 -8.01
C GLU A 41 11.10 0.52 -7.78
N VAL A 42 10.51 1.48 -7.05
CA VAL A 42 11.19 2.74 -6.72
C VAL A 42 12.40 2.50 -5.82
N LEU A 43 12.28 1.63 -4.81
CA LEU A 43 13.38 1.28 -3.91
C LEU A 43 14.52 0.56 -4.67
N GLU A 44 14.16 -0.36 -5.57
CA GLU A 44 15.11 -1.05 -6.44
C GLU A 44 15.85 -0.07 -7.36
N LEU A 45 15.14 0.86 -7.99
CA LEU A 45 15.73 1.90 -8.86
C LEU A 45 16.74 2.80 -8.13
N ILE A 46 16.54 3.06 -6.84
CA ILE A 46 17.48 3.85 -6.03
C ILE A 46 18.55 3.00 -5.33
N GLY A 47 18.63 1.70 -5.65
CA GLY A 47 19.64 0.79 -5.12
C GLY A 47 19.44 0.43 -3.63
N VAL A 48 18.25 0.65 -3.09
CA VAL A 48 17.90 0.31 -1.71
C VAL A 48 17.17 -1.03 -1.73
N GLY A 49 17.70 -2.03 -1.02
CA GLY A 49 17.01 -3.30 -0.87
C GLY A 49 15.64 -3.11 -0.23
N ALA A 50 14.57 -3.39 -0.98
CA ALA A 50 13.22 -3.27 -0.46
C ALA A 50 13.01 -4.31 0.67
N PRO A 51 12.71 -3.89 1.91
CA PRO A 51 12.45 -4.83 2.99
C PRO A 51 11.18 -5.63 2.67
N SER A 52 11.26 -6.96 2.80
CA SER A 52 10.15 -7.89 2.53
C SER A 52 9.02 -7.82 3.56
N LYS A 53 9.22 -7.05 4.64
CA LYS A 53 8.19 -6.64 5.62
C LYS A 53 8.34 -5.14 5.86
N MET A 54 7.26 -4.40 5.66
CA MET A 54 7.10 -3.07 6.28
C MET A 54 6.69 -3.25 7.74
#